data_AF-A0A9P1BZN8-F1
#
_entry.id   AF-A0A9P1BZN8-F1
#
_cell.length_a   1.000
_cell.length_b   1.000
_cell.length_c   1.000
_cell.angle_alpha   90.00
_cell.angle_beta   90.00
_cell.angle_gamma   90.00
#
_symmetry.space_group_name_H-M   'P 1'
#
loop_
_entity.id
_entity.type
_entity.pdbx_description
1 polymer ?
#
loop_
_entity_poly.entity_id
_entity_poly.type
_entity_poly.pdbx_seq_one_letter_code
_entity_poly.pdbx_strand_id
1 'polypeptide(L)'
;MSQIPAEVVKEVDTILANEALPVLQKVEKLFKTFSGSGFGYKQHVLPKDTLTHPSNRGGSMLNAADVWEKGHRMVKVGVQPSLLNEGAVAFELATEEGMRKRQLDANVALVKASGDTLAPVTFQERFLTVATSHTAAFCKAVEQGLKGPLGFPVDPKQDPGLQQLCSKGWPFLVLSNAVEVKWPQLPSYIQSALNAVNNSYQQMTEIECDPACKRSLEAIAWFVSRYAGERQCLVKFLAHFSKTYGSLLLGEEMMKSIAYMEFKGSTSLYPFLRTALQALADGWEVIQKSTAEQATKLAAFGRLLWQMAEEAKPTVELEVKNVLASTPAELALLQNPHMKQGQLYTCSKEHGNKIWTFLNSSASKVKFSHQPVFGPAESIEVEFEKLKEWKVCKSAPPEKCHHLKALAHMAVANGSAIVALELQKAHVQKTLLQVCVDQMVGPEDVAFSNHPNLVWSVKKVKKGALKLFPAGTVTKVKDTPVGGKHYIKAFGHHWLVQPFKALTDFKKGEGVLAPFWWVKSADNEGNMQLAEATVDGCKIPYLVNCTPLGPEEMLVLEKPENASSAKKQKLKA
;
A
#
# COMPACT_ATOMS: atom_id res chain seq x y z
N MET A 1 40.46 6.57 -11.77
CA MET A 1 39.15 7.20 -11.52
C MET A 1 39.28 8.67 -11.90
N SER A 2 38.37 9.19 -12.73
CA SER A 2 38.31 10.63 -13.03
C SER A 2 37.99 11.37 -11.74
N GLN A 3 38.93 12.18 -11.24
CA GLN A 3 38.71 12.99 -10.06
C GLN A 3 37.85 14.20 -10.47
N ILE A 4 36.72 14.42 -9.80
CA ILE A 4 35.86 15.56 -10.08
C ILE A 4 36.64 16.86 -9.81
N PRO A 5 36.68 17.82 -10.76
CA PRO A 5 37.38 19.08 -10.56
C PRO A 5 36.87 19.84 -9.33
N ALA A 6 37.78 20.50 -8.62
CA ALA A 6 37.46 21.22 -7.37
C ALA A 6 36.40 22.33 -7.57
N GLU A 7 36.39 22.96 -8.74
CA GLU A 7 35.40 23.97 -9.12
C GLU A 7 33.98 23.39 -9.18
N VAL A 8 33.83 22.24 -9.85
CA VAL A 8 32.57 21.49 -9.93
C VAL A 8 32.12 21.06 -8.53
N VAL A 9 33.07 20.61 -7.70
CA VAL A 9 32.76 20.23 -6.31
C VAL A 9 32.20 21.41 -5.53
N LYS A 10 32.88 22.56 -5.58
CA LYS A 10 32.47 23.79 -4.90
C LYS A 10 31.08 24.26 -5.38
N GLU A 11 30.82 24.21 -6.68
CA GLU A 11 29.53 24.61 -7.25
C GLU A 11 28.39 23.70 -6.75
N VAL A 12 28.57 22.39 -6.82
CA VAL A 12 27.59 21.40 -6.35
C VAL A 12 27.33 21.53 -4.85
N ASP A 13 28.39 21.66 -4.04
CA ASP A 13 28.25 21.84 -2.59
C ASP A 13 27.50 23.15 -2.28
N THR A 14 27.75 24.22 -3.04
CA THR A 14 27.02 25.48 -2.92
C THR A 14 25.54 25.32 -3.26
N ILE A 15 25.21 24.59 -4.34
CA ILE A 15 23.82 24.31 -4.72
C ILE A 15 23.11 23.50 -3.62
N LEU A 16 23.75 22.47 -3.09
CA LEU A 16 23.18 21.61 -2.05
C LEU A 16 22.95 22.38 -0.75
N ALA A 17 23.91 23.20 -0.32
CA ALA A 17 23.86 24.00 0.90
C ALA A 17 22.87 25.17 0.83
N ASN A 18 22.45 25.61 -0.36
CA ASN A 18 21.56 26.77 -0.50
C ASN A 18 20.12 26.45 -0.06
N GLU A 19 19.77 26.68 1.20
CA GLU A 19 18.44 26.37 1.75
C GLU A 19 17.29 27.18 1.13
N ALA A 20 17.57 28.36 0.56
CA ALA A 20 16.56 29.19 -0.10
C ALA A 20 16.13 28.66 -1.48
N LEU A 21 16.91 27.74 -2.08
CA LEU A 21 16.61 27.22 -3.40
C LEU A 21 15.62 26.04 -3.32
N PRO A 22 14.46 26.10 -3.99
CA PRO A 22 13.51 24.99 -4.03
C PRO A 22 14.14 23.69 -4.55
N VAL A 23 13.70 22.55 -4.02
CA VAL A 23 14.29 21.23 -4.26
C VAL A 23 14.43 20.88 -5.76
N LEU A 24 13.46 21.24 -6.59
CA LEU A 24 13.53 20.96 -8.03
C LEU A 24 14.48 21.88 -8.77
N GLN A 25 14.56 23.15 -8.36
CA GLN A 25 15.55 24.07 -8.92
C GLN A 25 16.97 23.65 -8.53
N LYS A 26 17.16 23.07 -7.33
CA LYS A 26 18.43 22.42 -6.96
C LYS A 26 18.75 21.28 -7.91
N VAL A 27 17.84 20.34 -8.10
CA VAL A 27 18.06 19.19 -9.00
C VAL A 27 18.32 19.62 -10.43
N GLU A 28 17.58 20.61 -10.96
CA GLU A 28 17.82 21.14 -12.30
C GLU A 28 19.20 21.78 -12.43
N LYS A 29 19.63 22.58 -11.45
CA LYS A 29 20.99 23.15 -11.43
C LYS A 29 22.06 22.08 -11.34
N LEU A 30 21.89 21.08 -10.46
CA LEU A 30 22.80 19.93 -10.38
C LEU A 30 22.93 19.21 -11.73
N PHE A 31 21.81 18.96 -12.41
CA PHE A 31 21.83 18.32 -13.74
C PHE A 31 22.55 19.17 -14.78
N LYS A 32 22.38 20.50 -14.76
CA LYS A 32 23.13 21.42 -15.63
C LYS A 32 24.63 21.40 -15.31
N THR A 33 25.01 21.49 -14.04
CA THR A 33 26.41 21.46 -13.60
C THR A 33 27.08 20.14 -13.99
N PHE A 34 26.45 18.99 -13.75
CA PHE A 34 27.00 17.70 -14.15
C PHE A 34 27.08 17.54 -15.68
N SER A 35 26.05 17.98 -16.41
CA SER A 35 26.06 17.90 -17.88
C SER A 35 27.14 18.79 -18.50
N GLY A 36 27.30 20.02 -17.99
CA GLY A 36 28.31 20.97 -18.47
C GLY A 36 29.75 20.56 -18.12
N SER A 37 29.94 19.76 -17.06
CA SER A 37 31.25 19.27 -16.62
C SER A 37 31.60 17.86 -17.13
N GLY A 38 30.73 17.24 -17.93
CA GLY A 38 30.94 15.89 -18.47
C GLY A 38 30.69 14.74 -17.49
N PHE A 39 30.16 15.03 -16.29
CA PHE A 39 29.78 14.02 -15.29
C PHE A 39 28.30 13.61 -15.36
N GLY A 40 27.54 14.24 -16.24
CA GLY A 40 26.19 13.86 -16.64
C GLY A 40 26.07 13.87 -18.15
N TYR A 41 25.36 12.92 -18.73
CA TYR A 41 25.17 12.89 -20.18
C TYR A 41 23.83 12.25 -20.53
N LYS A 42 23.25 12.68 -21.66
CA LYS A 42 22.03 12.06 -22.18
C LYS A 42 22.39 10.83 -22.99
N GLN A 43 21.79 9.69 -22.66
CA GLN A 43 21.96 8.45 -23.40
C GLN A 43 20.61 7.77 -23.60
N HIS A 44 20.39 7.17 -24.76
CA HIS A 44 19.26 6.28 -24.97
C HIS A 44 19.59 4.92 -24.33
N VAL A 45 18.82 4.52 -23.32
CA VAL A 45 19.12 3.35 -22.48
C VAL A 45 18.03 2.29 -22.64
N LEU A 46 18.44 1.05 -22.85
CA LEU A 46 17.53 -0.09 -22.93
C LEU A 46 17.19 -0.62 -21.54
N PRO A 47 15.96 -1.11 -21.31
CA PRO A 47 15.57 -1.71 -20.03
C PRO A 47 16.53 -2.81 -19.55
N LYS A 48 17.02 -3.67 -20.45
CA LYS A 48 17.98 -4.74 -20.13
C LYS A 48 19.30 -4.25 -19.55
N ASP A 49 19.71 -3.01 -19.84
CA ASP A 49 20.96 -2.43 -19.36
C ASP A 49 20.81 -1.79 -17.97
N THR A 50 19.60 -1.83 -17.40
CA THR A 50 19.25 -1.15 -16.15
C THR A 50 18.95 -2.10 -15.00
N LEU A 51 19.26 -1.62 -13.81
CA LEU A 51 18.85 -2.12 -12.50
C LEU A 51 18.29 -0.97 -11.68
N THR A 52 17.69 -1.26 -10.52
CA THR A 52 17.23 -0.21 -9.61
C THR A 52 18.34 0.19 -8.65
N HIS A 53 18.53 1.49 -8.46
CA HIS A 53 19.49 1.98 -7.46
C HIS A 53 19.07 1.54 -6.04
N PRO A 54 19.97 1.03 -5.18
CA PRO A 54 19.62 0.61 -3.81
C PRO A 54 18.96 1.72 -2.99
N SER A 55 19.44 2.97 -3.10
CA SER A 55 18.85 4.15 -2.46
C SER A 55 17.49 4.59 -3.03
N ASN A 56 16.94 3.91 -4.03
CA ASN A 56 15.61 4.24 -4.57
C ASN A 56 14.53 4.05 -3.49
N ARG A 57 13.54 4.95 -3.47
CA ARG A 57 12.48 5.01 -2.46
C ARG A 57 13.02 4.93 -1.03
N GLY A 58 14.05 5.72 -0.74
CA GLY A 58 14.69 5.74 0.58
C GLY A 58 15.29 4.41 1.02
N GLY A 59 15.71 3.55 0.08
CA GLY A 59 16.28 2.23 0.38
C GLY A 59 15.32 1.05 0.22
N SER A 60 14.02 1.31 0.04
CA SER A 60 13.01 0.25 -0.10
C SER A 60 12.98 -0.40 -1.49
N MET A 61 13.68 0.17 -2.48
CA MET A 61 13.72 -0.29 -3.86
C MET A 61 12.32 -0.46 -4.47
N LEU A 62 12.13 -1.40 -5.41
CA LEU A 62 10.85 -1.62 -6.07
C LEU A 62 9.98 -2.60 -5.29
N ASN A 63 8.66 -2.44 -5.42
CA ASN A 63 7.71 -3.49 -5.10
C ASN A 63 7.25 -4.15 -6.40
N ALA A 64 7.39 -5.46 -6.52
CA ALA A 64 7.05 -6.18 -7.75
C ALA A 64 5.56 -6.06 -8.12
N ALA A 65 4.65 -6.05 -7.15
CA ALA A 65 3.23 -5.82 -7.41
C ALA A 65 2.99 -4.43 -7.99
N ASP A 66 3.62 -3.39 -7.43
CA ASP A 66 3.52 -2.01 -7.94
C ASP A 66 4.08 -1.88 -9.36
N VAL A 67 5.18 -2.58 -9.67
CA VAL A 67 5.77 -2.62 -11.03
C VAL A 67 4.77 -3.15 -12.04
N TRP A 68 4.17 -4.32 -11.76
CA TRP A 68 3.22 -4.95 -12.66
C TRP A 68 1.89 -4.19 -12.73
N GLU A 69 1.38 -3.68 -11.61
CA GLU A 69 0.16 -2.88 -11.61
C GLU A 69 0.31 -1.60 -12.44
N LYS A 70 1.45 -0.90 -12.29
CA LYS A 70 1.76 0.28 -13.12
C LYS A 70 1.91 -0.10 -14.59
N GLY A 71 2.63 -1.18 -14.88
CA GLY A 71 2.81 -1.68 -16.25
C GLY A 71 1.50 -2.05 -16.93
N HIS A 72 0.60 -2.77 -16.24
CA HIS A 72 -0.73 -3.10 -16.76
C HIS A 72 -1.58 -1.85 -17.01
N ARG A 73 -1.51 -0.84 -16.12
CA ARG A 73 -2.17 0.45 -16.37
C ARG A 73 -1.62 1.14 -17.61
N MET A 74 -0.30 1.16 -17.79
CA MET A 74 0.33 1.73 -18.98
C MET A 74 -0.15 1.04 -20.27
N VAL A 75 -0.15 -0.30 -20.29
CA VAL A 75 -0.62 -1.07 -21.46
C VAL A 75 -2.11 -0.90 -21.72
N LYS A 76 -2.93 -0.83 -20.65
CA LYS A 76 -4.38 -0.64 -20.77
C LYS A 76 -4.75 0.70 -21.40
N VAL A 77 -4.02 1.76 -21.05
CA VAL A 77 -4.26 3.13 -21.56
C VAL A 77 -3.60 3.32 -22.94
N GLY A 78 -2.56 2.55 -23.24
CA GLY A 78 -1.70 2.72 -24.39
C GLY A 78 -0.39 3.38 -23.97
N VAL A 79 0.74 2.77 -24.33
CA VAL A 79 2.06 3.26 -23.97
C VAL A 79 2.48 4.37 -24.92
N GLN A 80 2.79 5.54 -24.38
CA GLN A 80 3.30 6.68 -25.14
C GLN A 80 4.74 6.99 -24.74
N PRO A 81 5.76 6.55 -25.52
CA PRO A 81 7.17 6.75 -25.19
C PRO A 81 7.57 8.20 -24.96
N SER A 82 6.90 9.15 -25.62
CA SER A 82 7.20 10.58 -25.48
C SER A 82 6.99 11.12 -24.06
N LEU A 83 6.14 10.48 -23.25
CA LEU A 83 5.94 10.85 -21.85
C LEU A 83 7.14 10.51 -20.95
N LEU A 84 8.10 9.74 -21.45
CA LEU A 84 9.34 9.37 -20.74
C LEU A 84 10.57 10.17 -21.22
N ASN A 85 10.40 11.03 -22.23
CA ASN A 85 11.51 11.82 -22.80
C ASN A 85 12.14 12.78 -21.79
N GLU A 86 11.40 13.15 -20.74
CA GLU A 86 11.84 14.06 -19.69
C GLU A 86 11.60 13.39 -18.32
N GLY A 87 12.64 13.33 -17.48
CA GLY A 87 12.53 12.84 -16.10
C GLY A 87 13.12 11.45 -15.81
N ALA A 88 13.64 10.73 -16.80
CA ALA A 88 14.40 9.49 -16.58
C ALA A 88 15.85 9.79 -16.14
N VAL A 89 16.24 9.25 -15.00
CA VAL A 89 17.56 9.50 -14.40
C VAL A 89 18.15 8.21 -13.83
N ALA A 90 19.42 7.99 -14.12
CA ALA A 90 20.18 6.85 -13.64
C ALA A 90 21.62 7.23 -13.27
N PHE A 91 22.26 6.41 -12.45
CA PHE A 91 23.69 6.47 -12.17
C PHE A 91 24.39 5.32 -12.89
N GLU A 92 25.63 5.51 -13.32
CA GLU A 92 26.48 4.39 -13.73
C GLU A 92 26.73 3.46 -12.54
N LEU A 93 26.79 2.17 -12.82
CA LEU A 93 27.15 1.18 -11.82
C LEU A 93 28.58 1.42 -11.32
N ALA A 94 28.83 1.20 -10.03
CA ALA A 94 30.13 1.47 -9.44
C ALA A 94 31.25 0.65 -10.11
N THR A 95 32.43 1.26 -10.17
CA THR A 95 33.67 0.62 -10.64
C THR A 95 34.47 0.00 -9.50
N GLU A 96 34.28 0.49 -8.27
CA GLU A 96 34.85 -0.08 -7.05
C GLU A 96 34.14 -1.40 -6.70
N GLU A 97 34.92 -2.46 -6.49
CA GLU A 97 34.43 -3.84 -6.39
C GLU A 97 33.42 -4.03 -5.25
N GLY A 98 33.70 -3.46 -4.07
CA GLY A 98 32.83 -3.57 -2.89
C GLY A 98 31.48 -2.90 -3.11
N MET A 99 31.46 -1.66 -3.59
CA MET A 99 30.24 -0.93 -3.90
C MET A 99 29.46 -1.59 -5.04
N ARG A 100 30.15 -1.99 -6.11
CA ARG A 100 29.56 -2.70 -7.25
C ARG A 100 28.84 -3.95 -6.78
N LYS A 101 29.50 -4.77 -5.95
CA LYS A 101 28.92 -5.98 -5.38
C LYS A 101 27.67 -5.67 -4.56
N ARG A 102 27.70 -4.65 -3.69
CA ARG A 102 26.52 -4.24 -2.91
C ARG A 102 25.34 -3.83 -3.78
N GLN A 103 25.60 -3.07 -4.85
CA GLN A 103 24.56 -2.62 -5.78
C GLN A 103 23.91 -3.80 -6.53
N LEU A 104 24.72 -4.79 -6.95
CA LEU A 104 24.25 -6.01 -7.60
C LEU A 104 23.49 -6.92 -6.63
N ASP A 105 24.05 -7.19 -5.46
CA ASP A 105 23.46 -8.04 -4.41
C ASP A 105 22.07 -7.53 -3.99
N ALA A 106 21.90 -6.21 -3.88
CA ALA A 106 20.60 -5.61 -3.57
C ALA A 106 19.54 -5.92 -4.64
N ASN A 107 19.91 -5.88 -5.92
CA ASN A 107 19.00 -6.23 -7.01
C ASN A 107 18.75 -7.74 -7.10
N VAL A 108 19.75 -8.58 -6.81
CA VAL A 108 19.56 -10.04 -6.70
C VAL A 108 18.58 -10.38 -5.57
N ALA A 109 18.72 -9.73 -4.41
CA ALA A 109 17.81 -9.88 -3.28
C ALA A 109 16.38 -9.42 -3.63
N LEU A 110 16.26 -8.29 -4.34
CA LEU A 110 14.98 -7.77 -4.83
C LEU A 110 14.28 -8.76 -5.78
N VAL A 111 14.99 -9.31 -6.75
CA VAL A 111 14.45 -10.30 -7.69
C VAL A 111 14.00 -11.56 -6.93
N LYS A 112 14.84 -12.07 -6.03
CA LYS A 112 14.49 -13.24 -5.20
C LYS A 112 13.24 -13.00 -4.36
N ALA A 113 13.10 -11.82 -3.76
CA ALA A 113 11.92 -11.45 -2.98
C ALA A 113 10.65 -11.28 -3.84
N SER A 114 10.79 -11.07 -5.15
CA SER A 114 9.68 -10.89 -6.08
C SER A 114 8.98 -12.18 -6.51
N GLY A 115 9.51 -13.36 -6.15
CA GLY A 115 8.99 -14.66 -6.59
C GLY A 115 9.07 -14.84 -8.11
N ASP A 116 10.22 -14.47 -8.70
CA ASP A 116 10.51 -14.57 -10.14
C ASP A 116 9.60 -13.74 -11.06
N THR A 117 8.93 -12.72 -10.50
CA THR A 117 8.11 -11.77 -11.28
C THR A 117 8.92 -10.58 -11.82
N LEU A 118 10.13 -10.35 -11.33
CA LEU A 118 11.08 -9.37 -11.88
C LEU A 118 12.19 -10.07 -12.67
N ALA A 119 12.71 -9.38 -13.68
CA ALA A 119 13.80 -9.89 -14.52
C ALA A 119 15.07 -10.19 -13.72
N PRO A 120 15.69 -11.38 -13.84
CA PRO A 120 16.99 -11.68 -13.26
C PRO A 120 18.07 -10.66 -13.61
N VAL A 121 19.02 -10.52 -12.68
CA VAL A 121 20.24 -9.74 -12.86
C VAL A 121 21.17 -10.53 -13.79
N THR A 122 21.55 -9.93 -14.92
CA THR A 122 22.40 -10.58 -15.93
C THR A 122 23.88 -10.28 -15.73
N PHE A 123 24.21 -9.34 -14.84
CA PHE A 123 25.54 -8.78 -14.61
C PHE A 123 26.11 -8.02 -15.81
N GLN A 124 25.33 -7.85 -16.87
CA GLN A 124 25.66 -7.01 -18.03
C GLN A 124 25.11 -5.58 -17.86
N GLU A 125 24.32 -5.34 -16.82
CA GLU A 125 23.73 -4.03 -16.57
C GLU A 125 24.78 -2.98 -16.23
N ARG A 126 24.51 -1.77 -16.68
CA ARG A 126 25.44 -0.63 -16.59
C ARG A 126 24.88 0.52 -15.78
N PHE A 127 23.57 0.57 -15.57
CA PHE A 127 22.90 1.74 -15.00
C PHE A 127 21.96 1.39 -13.85
N LEU A 128 21.92 2.26 -12.85
CA LEU A 128 21.08 2.17 -11.66
C LEU A 128 20.05 3.30 -11.68
N THR A 129 18.79 2.98 -11.95
CA THR A 129 17.72 3.97 -12.14
C THR A 129 17.20 4.49 -10.81
N VAL A 130 17.09 5.81 -10.69
CA VAL A 130 16.49 6.53 -9.54
C VAL A 130 15.16 7.21 -9.90
N ALA A 131 14.89 7.38 -11.20
CA ALA A 131 13.60 7.83 -11.72
C ALA A 131 13.20 6.96 -12.92
N THR A 132 11.89 6.78 -13.13
CA THR A 132 11.30 5.83 -14.11
C THR A 132 11.62 4.35 -13.86
N SER A 133 12.13 4.01 -12.68
CA SER A 133 12.61 2.66 -12.31
C SER A 133 11.54 1.55 -12.43
N HIS A 134 10.28 1.83 -12.08
CA HIS A 134 9.19 0.84 -12.22
C HIS A 134 8.92 0.52 -13.69
N THR A 135 8.96 1.52 -14.57
CA THR A 135 8.74 1.35 -16.01
C THR A 135 9.88 0.56 -16.64
N ALA A 136 11.13 0.84 -16.26
CA ALA A 136 12.29 0.07 -16.70
C ALA A 136 12.22 -1.39 -16.26
N ALA A 137 11.93 -1.64 -14.97
CA ALA A 137 11.78 -3.00 -14.46
C ALA A 137 10.65 -3.77 -15.14
N PHE A 138 9.51 -3.13 -15.40
CA PHE A 138 8.40 -3.72 -16.14
C PHE A 138 8.80 -4.07 -17.58
N CYS A 139 9.37 -3.13 -18.33
CA CYS A 139 9.77 -3.38 -19.72
C CYS A 139 10.82 -4.51 -19.81
N LYS A 140 11.77 -4.56 -18.88
CA LYS A 140 12.77 -5.64 -18.78
C LYS A 140 12.12 -7.00 -18.51
N ALA A 141 11.15 -7.06 -17.60
CA ALA A 141 10.40 -8.28 -17.30
C ALA A 141 9.58 -8.77 -18.50
N VAL A 142 8.93 -7.84 -19.21
CA VAL A 142 8.17 -8.13 -20.44
C VAL A 142 9.08 -8.63 -21.56
N GLU A 143 10.23 -7.99 -21.78
CA GLU A 143 11.21 -8.41 -22.78
C GLU A 143 11.72 -9.85 -22.55
N GLN A 144 11.85 -10.25 -21.28
CA GLN A 144 12.25 -11.60 -20.90
C GLN A 144 11.09 -12.62 -20.85
N GLY A 145 9.88 -12.21 -21.21
CA GLY A 145 8.70 -13.09 -21.25
C GLY A 145 8.21 -13.51 -19.85
N LEU A 146 8.55 -12.75 -18.81
CA LEU A 146 8.06 -13.00 -17.46
C LEU A 146 6.56 -12.67 -17.34
N LYS A 147 5.95 -13.24 -16.30
CA LYS A 147 4.54 -13.03 -15.98
C LYS A 147 4.44 -12.35 -14.63
N GLY A 148 3.52 -11.40 -14.52
CA GLY A 148 3.23 -10.76 -13.23
C GLY A 148 2.56 -11.71 -12.24
N PRO A 149 2.28 -11.23 -11.02
CA PRO A 149 1.65 -12.03 -9.96
C PRO A 149 0.31 -12.67 -10.36
N LEU A 150 -0.38 -12.09 -11.34
CA LEU A 150 -1.65 -12.60 -11.87
C LEU A 150 -1.48 -13.65 -12.98
N GLY A 151 -0.25 -13.97 -13.39
CA GLY A 151 0.06 -15.01 -14.37
C GLY A 151 -0.22 -14.65 -15.83
N PHE A 152 -0.68 -13.42 -16.12
CA PHE A 152 -0.95 -12.98 -17.48
C PHE A 152 0.35 -12.52 -18.18
N PRO A 153 0.68 -13.09 -19.35
CA PRO A 153 1.79 -12.58 -20.16
C PRO A 153 1.40 -11.25 -20.80
N VAL A 154 2.36 -10.34 -20.94
CA VAL A 154 2.23 -9.12 -21.75
C VAL A 154 3.10 -9.32 -22.98
N ASP A 155 2.50 -9.25 -24.17
CA ASP A 155 3.26 -9.27 -25.42
C ASP A 155 3.57 -7.82 -25.83
N PRO A 156 4.85 -7.40 -25.86
CA PRO A 156 5.20 -6.04 -26.23
C PRO A 156 4.78 -5.69 -27.65
N LYS A 157 4.56 -6.66 -28.55
CA LYS A 157 4.12 -6.41 -29.93
C LYS A 157 2.67 -5.93 -30.05
N GLN A 158 1.87 -6.11 -29.01
CA GLN A 158 0.46 -5.68 -28.99
C GLN A 158 0.31 -4.16 -28.79
N ASP A 159 1.36 -3.50 -28.31
CA ASP A 159 1.40 -2.05 -28.12
C ASP A 159 2.69 -1.50 -28.78
N PRO A 160 2.60 -0.72 -29.88
CA PRO A 160 3.76 -0.19 -30.58
C PRO A 160 4.69 0.66 -29.69
N GLY A 161 4.12 1.37 -28.70
CA GLY A 161 4.89 2.16 -27.75
C GLY A 161 5.65 1.27 -26.77
N LEU A 162 5.03 0.22 -26.25
CA LEU A 162 5.70 -0.77 -25.41
C LEU A 162 6.81 -1.49 -26.18
N GLN A 163 6.54 -1.89 -27.43
CA GLN A 163 7.55 -2.47 -28.30
C GLN A 163 8.74 -1.53 -28.48
N GLN A 164 8.49 -0.24 -28.69
CA GLN A 164 9.55 0.77 -28.80
C GLN A 164 10.35 0.88 -27.51
N LEU A 165 9.70 0.94 -26.33
CA LEU A 165 10.43 1.03 -25.06
C LEU A 165 11.29 -0.21 -24.79
N CYS A 166 10.81 -1.41 -25.14
CA CYS A 166 11.58 -2.64 -24.93
C CYS A 166 12.75 -2.76 -25.92
N SER A 167 12.53 -2.46 -27.21
CA SER A 167 13.52 -2.70 -28.26
C SER A 167 14.49 -1.55 -28.50
N LYS A 168 14.08 -0.31 -28.23
CA LYS A 168 14.88 0.89 -28.47
C LYS A 168 15.24 1.62 -27.19
N GLY A 169 14.41 1.52 -26.15
CA GLY A 169 14.64 2.26 -24.90
C GLY A 169 14.12 3.69 -24.97
N TRP A 170 14.60 4.53 -24.07
CA TRP A 170 14.28 5.96 -24.05
C TRP A 170 15.47 6.78 -23.49
N PRO A 171 15.47 8.11 -23.67
CA PRO A 171 16.54 8.96 -23.17
C PRO A 171 16.58 9.01 -21.64
N PHE A 172 17.75 8.75 -21.06
CA PHE A 172 18.07 8.99 -19.65
C PHE A 172 19.09 10.10 -19.53
N LEU A 173 19.00 10.89 -18.46
CA LEU A 173 20.18 11.57 -17.91
C LEU A 173 20.96 10.56 -17.07
N VAL A 174 22.14 10.18 -17.54
CA VAL A 174 23.05 9.27 -16.84
C VAL A 174 24.10 10.09 -16.11
N LEU A 175 24.22 9.88 -14.80
CA LEU A 175 25.27 10.49 -13.97
C LEU A 175 26.40 9.49 -13.76
N SER A 176 27.64 9.96 -13.89
CA SER A 176 28.81 9.09 -13.72
C SER A 176 28.90 8.53 -12.31
N ASN A 177 29.45 7.33 -12.16
CA ASN A 177 29.69 6.71 -10.86
C ASN A 177 30.56 7.59 -9.94
N ALA A 178 31.44 8.43 -10.50
CA ALA A 178 32.24 9.39 -9.75
C ALA A 178 31.37 10.39 -8.95
N VAL A 179 30.18 10.72 -9.45
CA VAL A 179 29.22 11.62 -8.79
C VAL A 179 28.70 11.00 -7.49
N GLU A 180 28.29 9.72 -7.53
CA GLU A 180 27.84 9.00 -6.34
C GLU A 180 28.99 8.81 -5.34
N VAL A 181 30.20 8.51 -5.83
CA VAL A 181 31.40 8.38 -4.97
C VAL A 181 31.66 9.69 -4.21
N LYS A 182 31.56 10.83 -4.89
CA LYS A 182 31.81 12.14 -4.26
C LYS A 182 30.66 12.59 -3.36
N TRP A 183 29.42 12.31 -3.75
CA TRP A 183 28.22 12.66 -3.00
C TRP A 183 27.27 11.46 -2.85
N PRO A 184 27.52 10.58 -1.87
CA PRO A 184 26.75 9.33 -1.69
C PRO A 184 25.25 9.54 -1.42
N GLN A 185 24.86 10.74 -0.99
CA GLN A 185 23.47 11.13 -0.71
C GLN A 185 22.67 11.48 -1.98
N LEU A 186 23.33 11.81 -3.10
CA LEU A 186 22.66 12.32 -4.29
C LEU A 186 21.62 11.38 -4.90
N PRO A 187 21.85 10.05 -4.99
CA PRO A 187 20.83 9.14 -5.52
C PRO A 187 19.52 9.21 -4.74
N SER A 188 19.57 9.24 -3.41
CA SER A 188 18.38 9.36 -2.55
C SER A 188 17.74 10.75 -2.65
N TYR A 189 18.56 11.80 -2.71
CA TYR A 189 18.10 13.19 -2.84
C TYR A 189 17.34 13.42 -4.15
N ILE A 190 17.94 13.04 -5.29
CA ILE A 190 17.36 13.18 -6.63
C ILE A 190 16.09 12.36 -6.76
N GLN A 191 16.12 11.11 -6.28
CA GLN A 191 14.94 10.25 -6.27
C GLN A 191 13.78 10.87 -5.50
N SER A 192 14.04 11.40 -4.30
CA SER A 192 13.01 12.00 -3.45
C SER A 192 12.42 13.25 -4.11
N ALA A 193 13.27 14.10 -4.69
CA ALA A 193 12.87 15.30 -5.41
C ALA A 193 11.95 14.99 -6.62
N LEU A 194 12.36 14.04 -7.46
CA LEU A 194 11.60 13.68 -8.67
C LEU A 194 10.30 12.93 -8.35
N ASN A 195 10.22 12.23 -7.22
CA ASN A 195 8.96 11.60 -6.78
C ASN A 195 7.99 12.59 -6.12
N ALA A 196 8.48 13.65 -5.48
CA ALA A 196 7.62 14.72 -4.96
C ALA A 196 6.78 15.37 -6.08
N VAL A 197 7.40 15.58 -7.25
CA VAL A 197 6.73 16.09 -8.46
C VAL A 197 5.62 15.18 -8.94
N ASN A 198 5.89 13.89 -9.08
CA ASN A 198 4.87 12.94 -9.55
C ASN A 198 3.65 12.90 -8.62
N ASN A 199 3.85 13.08 -7.31
CA ASN A 199 2.76 13.18 -6.33
C ASN A 199 2.01 14.53 -6.43
N SER A 200 2.72 15.64 -6.69
CA SER A 200 2.09 16.96 -6.87
C SER A 200 1.32 17.09 -8.19
N TYR A 201 1.81 16.51 -9.29
CA TYR A 201 1.10 16.49 -10.58
C TYR A 201 -0.10 15.53 -10.58
N GLN A 202 -0.09 14.47 -9.78
CA GLN A 202 -1.30 13.66 -9.51
C GLN A 202 -2.42 14.48 -8.85
N GLN A 203 -2.11 15.62 -8.22
CA GLN A 203 -3.10 16.54 -7.66
C GLN A 203 -3.52 17.67 -8.62
N MET A 204 -2.90 17.80 -9.80
CA MET A 204 -3.00 19.02 -10.63
C MET A 204 -3.75 18.86 -11.96
N THR A 205 -4.30 17.68 -12.28
CA THR A 205 -5.20 17.52 -13.44
C THR A 205 -6.67 17.53 -13.00
N GLU A 206 -7.20 18.73 -12.73
CA GLU A 206 -8.57 19.19 -13.05
C GLU A 206 -8.84 20.53 -12.34
N ILE A 207 -8.75 21.64 -13.08
CA ILE A 207 -9.49 22.87 -12.78
C ILE A 207 -10.76 22.82 -13.63
N GLU A 208 -11.89 22.47 -13.03
CA GLU A 208 -13.10 23.30 -13.10
C GLU A 208 -14.07 22.96 -11.96
N CYS A 209 -14.44 24.00 -11.24
CA CYS A 209 -15.32 23.99 -10.09
C CYS A 209 -16.77 24.02 -10.59
N ASP A 210 -17.39 22.86 -10.80
CA ASP A 210 -18.86 22.73 -10.82
C ASP A 210 -19.21 21.79 -9.66
N PRO A 211 -19.83 22.28 -8.56
CA PRO A 211 -20.03 21.44 -7.39
C PRO A 211 -20.92 20.27 -7.78
N ALA A 212 -20.42 19.05 -7.54
CA ALA A 212 -21.06 17.82 -7.97
C ALA A 212 -22.53 17.68 -7.49
N CYS A 213 -22.92 18.42 -6.45
CA CYS A 213 -24.28 18.45 -5.92
C CYS A 213 -25.26 19.39 -6.65
N LYS A 214 -24.84 20.16 -7.67
CA LYS A 214 -25.65 21.20 -8.33
C LYS A 214 -27.04 20.72 -8.76
N ARG A 215 -27.15 19.50 -9.28
CA ARG A 215 -28.41 18.87 -9.72
C ARG A 215 -29.34 18.46 -8.57
N SER A 216 -28.80 18.31 -7.36
CA SER A 216 -29.53 17.89 -6.15
C SER A 216 -29.74 19.03 -5.14
N LEU A 217 -29.14 20.22 -5.38
CA LEU A 217 -29.21 21.36 -4.46
C LEU A 217 -30.65 21.80 -4.16
N GLU A 218 -31.54 21.74 -5.16
CA GLU A 218 -32.95 22.09 -5.00
C GLU A 218 -33.70 21.12 -4.08
N ALA A 219 -33.47 19.81 -4.22
CA ALA A 219 -34.06 18.78 -3.35
C ALA A 219 -33.48 18.82 -1.93
N ILE A 220 -32.19 19.14 -1.80
CA ILE A 220 -31.53 19.34 -0.51
C ILE A 220 -32.10 20.56 0.20
N ALA A 221 -32.25 21.70 -0.48
CA ALA A 221 -32.86 22.91 0.07
C ALA A 221 -34.32 22.67 0.49
N TRP A 222 -35.08 21.90 -0.28
CA TRP A 222 -36.45 21.53 0.04
C TRP A 222 -36.53 20.63 1.28
N PHE A 223 -35.68 19.61 1.39
CA PHE A 223 -35.62 18.74 2.57
C PHE A 223 -35.20 19.51 3.83
N VAL A 224 -34.19 20.36 3.72
CA VAL A 224 -33.69 21.17 4.85
C VAL A 224 -34.76 22.14 5.33
N SER A 225 -35.48 22.82 4.43
CA SER A 225 -36.52 23.78 4.81
C SER A 225 -37.72 23.16 5.53
N ARG A 226 -38.00 21.86 5.32
CA ARG A 226 -39.13 21.16 5.95
C ARG A 226 -38.76 20.25 7.12
N TYR A 227 -37.53 19.73 7.17
CA TYR A 227 -37.18 18.62 8.08
C TYR A 227 -35.86 18.80 8.85
N ALA A 228 -35.09 19.88 8.62
CA ALA A 228 -33.88 20.11 9.40
C ALA A 228 -34.19 20.73 10.78
N GLY A 229 -34.48 19.86 11.77
CA GLY A 229 -34.39 20.19 13.19
C GLY A 229 -33.01 19.83 13.80
N GLU A 230 -32.82 20.16 15.09
CA GLU A 230 -31.53 20.21 15.83
C GLU A 230 -30.57 19.02 15.71
N ARG A 231 -30.99 17.84 15.24
CA ARG A 231 -30.11 16.65 15.21
C ARG A 231 -29.53 16.26 13.86
N GLN A 232 -30.02 16.78 12.73
CA GLN A 232 -29.46 16.59 11.36
C GLN A 232 -28.90 15.18 11.02
N CYS A 233 -29.43 14.10 11.61
CA CYS A 233 -28.82 12.76 11.53
C CYS A 233 -28.83 12.20 10.10
N LEU A 234 -29.89 12.48 9.33
CA LEU A 234 -30.03 12.00 7.96
C LEU A 234 -29.09 12.73 7.00
N VAL A 235 -28.89 14.04 7.19
CA VAL A 235 -27.92 14.83 6.42
C VAL A 235 -26.49 14.34 6.69
N LYS A 236 -26.17 14.04 7.96
CA LYS A 236 -24.88 13.43 8.33
C LYS A 236 -24.69 12.04 7.72
N PHE A 237 -25.73 11.20 7.75
CA PHE A 237 -25.71 9.87 7.13
C PHE A 237 -25.49 9.95 5.62
N LEU A 238 -26.26 10.77 4.90
CA LEU A 238 -26.14 10.93 3.45
C LEU A 238 -24.80 11.56 3.04
N ALA A 239 -24.28 12.51 3.83
CA ALA A 239 -22.94 13.07 3.64
C ALA A 239 -21.84 12.01 3.85
N HIS A 240 -22.01 11.12 4.83
CA HIS A 240 -21.07 10.03 5.07
C HIS A 240 -21.16 8.95 3.98
N PHE A 241 -22.38 8.60 3.57
CA PHE A 241 -22.66 7.64 2.51
C PHE A 241 -22.09 8.11 1.17
N SER A 242 -22.30 9.38 0.81
CA SER A 242 -21.72 10.01 -0.39
C SER A 242 -20.18 10.00 -0.36
N LYS A 243 -19.58 10.36 0.78
CA LYS A 243 -18.11 10.30 0.96
C LYS A 243 -17.53 8.89 0.87
N THR A 244 -18.31 7.87 1.22
CA THR A 244 -17.83 6.49 1.34
C THR A 244 -18.00 5.71 0.03
N TYR A 245 -19.06 5.95 -0.72
CA TYR A 245 -19.44 5.11 -1.88
C TYR A 245 -19.34 5.81 -3.24
N GLY A 246 -18.99 7.10 -3.29
CA GLY A 246 -18.55 7.80 -4.52
C GLY A 246 -19.55 7.89 -5.69
N SER A 247 -20.81 7.48 -5.53
CA SER A 247 -21.79 7.44 -6.62
C SER A 247 -22.81 8.58 -6.51
N LEU A 248 -22.66 9.58 -7.39
CA LEU A 248 -23.55 10.75 -7.51
C LEU A 248 -24.94 10.43 -8.07
N LEU A 249 -25.10 9.39 -8.90
CA LEU A 249 -26.37 9.04 -9.56
C LEU A 249 -27.39 8.40 -8.60
N LEU A 250 -26.94 7.59 -7.64
CA LEU A 250 -27.80 7.04 -6.58
C LEU A 250 -28.20 8.11 -5.55
N GLY A 251 -27.32 9.09 -5.31
CA GLY A 251 -27.58 10.18 -4.36
C GLY A 251 -28.71 11.10 -4.82
N GLU A 252 -28.81 11.40 -6.11
CA GLU A 252 -29.84 12.29 -6.65
C GLU A 252 -31.25 11.68 -6.54
N GLU A 253 -31.46 10.47 -7.08
CA GLU A 253 -32.76 9.79 -7.05
C GLU A 253 -33.21 9.47 -5.62
N MET A 254 -32.29 9.04 -4.76
CA MET A 254 -32.59 8.77 -3.34
C MET A 254 -32.88 10.06 -2.58
N MET A 255 -32.15 11.15 -2.85
CA MET A 255 -32.39 12.43 -2.18
C MET A 255 -33.70 13.07 -2.64
N LYS A 256 -34.05 13.00 -3.94
CA LYS A 256 -35.37 13.43 -4.43
C LYS A 256 -36.49 12.58 -3.84
N SER A 257 -36.30 11.26 -3.76
CA SER A 257 -37.27 10.33 -3.15
C SER A 257 -37.47 10.58 -1.66
N ILE A 258 -36.41 10.89 -0.91
CA ILE A 258 -36.50 11.22 0.52
C ILE A 258 -37.06 12.64 0.72
N ALA A 259 -36.61 13.60 -0.10
CA ALA A 259 -37.03 14.98 -0.01
C ALA A 259 -38.51 15.11 -0.29
N TYR A 260 -38.99 14.68 -1.46
CA TYR A 260 -40.33 15.00 -1.94
C TYR A 260 -41.43 14.01 -1.51
N MET A 261 -41.13 13.04 -0.65
CA MET A 261 -42.12 12.08 -0.16
C MET A 261 -43.12 12.75 0.80
N GLU A 262 -44.35 12.99 0.34
CA GLU A 262 -45.43 13.52 1.18
C GLU A 262 -46.22 12.40 1.89
N PHE A 263 -46.25 12.45 3.22
CA PHE A 263 -47.01 11.52 4.07
C PHE A 263 -48.41 12.07 4.35
N LYS A 264 -49.23 12.26 3.32
CA LYS A 264 -50.66 12.62 3.48
C LYS A 264 -51.53 11.39 3.28
N GLY A 265 -51.49 10.48 4.24
CA GLY A 265 -52.36 9.30 4.23
C GLY A 265 -52.48 8.71 5.63
N SER A 266 -53.68 8.72 6.19
CA SER A 266 -54.01 8.19 7.51
C SER A 266 -53.88 6.66 7.64
N THR A 267 -53.40 5.97 6.60
CA THR A 267 -53.31 4.52 6.50
C THR A 267 -51.89 3.98 6.29
N SER A 268 -50.85 4.80 6.35
CA SER A 268 -49.48 4.34 6.08
C SER A 268 -48.75 3.87 7.36
N LEU A 269 -48.66 2.55 7.53
CA LEU A 269 -47.94 1.84 8.60
C LEU A 269 -46.41 1.87 8.41
N TYR A 270 -45.73 3.00 8.64
CA TYR A 270 -44.24 2.98 8.69
C TYR A 270 -43.54 3.74 9.82
N PRO A 271 -44.00 3.66 11.10
CA PRO A 271 -43.13 3.89 12.26
C PRO A 271 -41.90 2.96 12.25
N PHE A 272 -42.06 1.73 11.76
CA PHE A 272 -41.05 0.67 11.78
C PHE A 272 -39.78 0.97 10.98
N LEU A 273 -39.82 1.80 9.93
CA LEU A 273 -38.62 2.14 9.16
C LEU A 273 -37.72 3.14 9.92
N ARG A 274 -38.33 4.07 10.68
CA ARG A 274 -37.59 4.93 11.61
C ARG A 274 -37.09 4.15 12.82
N THR A 275 -37.92 3.25 13.37
CA THR A 275 -37.52 2.39 14.50
C THR A 275 -36.44 1.38 14.11
N ALA A 276 -36.43 0.87 12.88
CA ALA A 276 -35.40 -0.04 12.38
C ALA A 276 -34.02 0.64 12.26
N LEU A 277 -34.00 1.90 11.81
CA LEU A 277 -32.77 2.70 11.77
C LEU A 277 -32.26 3.07 13.18
N GLN A 278 -33.16 3.16 14.17
CA GLN A 278 -32.81 3.39 15.58
C GLN A 278 -32.37 2.10 16.30
N ALA A 279 -33.05 0.97 16.07
CA ALA A 279 -32.74 -0.32 16.70
C ALA A 279 -31.41 -0.92 16.22
N LEU A 280 -30.99 -0.60 14.98
CA LEU A 280 -29.65 -0.90 14.47
C LEU A 280 -28.54 -0.15 15.22
N ALA A 281 -28.85 0.95 15.89
CA ALA A 281 -27.90 1.69 16.71
C ALA A 281 -27.75 1.09 18.13
N ASP A 282 -28.80 0.43 18.66
CA ASP A 282 -28.86 0.00 20.07
C ASP A 282 -28.50 -1.50 20.30
N GLY A 283 -28.54 -2.35 19.26
CA GLY A 283 -28.34 -3.82 19.37
C GLY A 283 -26.89 -4.35 19.48
N TRP A 284 -25.90 -3.49 19.68
CA TRP A 284 -24.46 -3.82 19.56
C TRP A 284 -23.83 -4.51 20.80
N GLU A 285 -24.40 -4.40 21.99
CA GLU A 285 -23.75 -4.85 23.24
C GLU A 285 -23.96 -6.35 23.59
N VAL A 286 -24.99 -7.01 23.06
CA VAL A 286 -25.44 -8.32 23.56
C VAL A 286 -24.69 -9.51 22.92
N ILE A 287 -24.03 -9.31 21.78
CA ILE A 287 -23.48 -10.41 20.96
C ILE A 287 -22.07 -10.87 21.43
N GLN A 288 -21.43 -10.17 22.37
CA GLN A 288 -20.06 -10.47 22.81
C GLN A 288 -19.86 -11.79 23.60
N LYS A 289 -20.91 -12.47 24.08
CA LYS A 289 -20.76 -13.59 25.04
C LYS A 289 -20.82 -15.01 24.46
N SER A 290 -21.22 -15.23 23.19
CA SER A 290 -21.44 -16.61 22.67
C SER A 290 -20.36 -17.16 21.73
N THR A 291 -19.37 -16.36 21.32
CA THR A 291 -18.47 -16.69 20.21
C THR A 291 -17.20 -17.49 20.57
N ALA A 292 -16.95 -17.73 21.86
CA ALA A 292 -15.76 -18.48 22.30
C ALA A 292 -15.86 -20.00 22.05
N GLU A 293 -17.07 -20.57 22.01
CA GLU A 293 -17.28 -22.02 21.95
C GLU A 293 -17.32 -22.59 20.52
N GLN A 294 -17.61 -21.75 19.53
CA GLN A 294 -17.74 -22.16 18.12
C GLN A 294 -16.40 -22.19 17.37
N ALA A 295 -15.42 -21.40 17.82
CA ALA A 295 -14.11 -21.30 17.19
C ALA A 295 -13.29 -22.62 17.26
N THR A 296 -13.47 -23.40 18.33
CA THR A 296 -12.70 -24.63 18.56
C THR A 296 -13.14 -25.79 17.66
N LYS A 297 -14.41 -25.82 17.23
CA LYS A 297 -14.96 -26.90 16.38
C LYS A 297 -14.58 -26.72 14.90
N LEU A 298 -14.43 -25.47 14.43
CA LEU A 298 -14.06 -25.17 13.04
C LEU A 298 -12.59 -25.54 12.73
N ALA A 299 -11.69 -25.38 13.71
CA ALA A 299 -10.27 -25.68 13.55
C ALA A 299 -9.95 -27.18 13.42
N ALA A 300 -10.83 -28.05 13.93
CA ALA A 300 -10.70 -29.50 13.79
C ALA A 300 -11.11 -29.99 12.40
N PHE A 301 -12.13 -29.38 11.79
CA PHE A 301 -12.65 -29.77 10.47
C PHE A 301 -11.70 -29.40 9.33
N GLY A 302 -11.01 -28.26 9.44
CA GLY A 302 -10.04 -27.81 8.43
C GLY A 302 -8.80 -28.72 8.29
N ARG A 303 -8.40 -29.43 9.35
CA ARG A 303 -7.26 -30.37 9.29
C ARG A 303 -7.59 -31.68 8.56
N LEU A 304 -8.85 -32.12 8.63
CA LEU A 304 -9.30 -33.34 7.97
C LEU A 304 -9.37 -33.18 6.44
N LEU A 305 -9.81 -32.01 5.97
CA LEU A 305 -9.93 -31.71 4.53
C LEU A 305 -8.57 -31.60 3.82
N TRP A 306 -7.51 -31.22 4.53
CA TRP A 306 -6.17 -31.10 3.97
C TRP A 306 -5.53 -32.47 3.72
N GLN A 307 -5.72 -33.43 4.63
CA GLN A 307 -5.24 -34.81 4.47
C GLN A 307 -5.88 -35.54 3.28
N MET A 308 -7.18 -35.30 3.01
CA MET A 308 -7.88 -35.95 1.90
C MET A 308 -7.45 -35.43 0.51
N ALA A 309 -6.84 -34.24 0.44
CA ALA A 309 -6.42 -33.63 -0.82
C ALA A 309 -5.03 -34.09 -1.28
N GLU A 310 -4.23 -34.70 -0.40
CA GLU A 310 -2.85 -35.11 -0.68
C GLU A 310 -2.76 -36.51 -1.32
N GLU A 311 -3.80 -37.34 -1.21
CA GLU A 311 -3.85 -38.72 -1.72
C GLU A 311 -4.33 -38.85 -3.19
N ALA A 312 -4.72 -37.75 -3.86
CA ALA A 312 -5.28 -37.80 -5.21
C ALA A 312 -4.40 -37.06 -6.24
N LYS A 313 -3.38 -37.72 -6.80
CA LYS A 313 -2.72 -37.28 -8.04
C LYS A 313 -2.65 -38.43 -9.05
N PRO A 314 -3.27 -38.33 -10.25
CA PRO A 314 -3.15 -39.33 -11.29
C PRO A 314 -1.93 -39.05 -12.18
N THR A 315 -1.23 -40.12 -12.58
CA THR A 315 -0.21 -40.17 -13.62
C THR A 315 -0.87 -40.39 -14.99
N VAL A 316 -0.40 -39.68 -16.02
CA VAL A 316 -0.93 -39.77 -17.40
C VAL A 316 0.02 -40.58 -18.27
N GLU A 317 -0.41 -41.74 -18.74
CA GLU A 317 0.23 -42.52 -19.81
C GLU A 317 -0.26 -42.06 -21.19
N LEU A 318 0.62 -42.11 -22.19
CA LEU A 318 0.35 -41.74 -23.58
C LEU A 318 -0.04 -42.99 -24.39
N GLU A 319 -1.31 -43.11 -24.78
CA GLU A 319 -1.81 -44.13 -25.69
C GLU A 319 -1.65 -43.73 -27.17
N VAL A 320 -1.11 -44.64 -27.99
CA VAL A 320 -1.02 -44.52 -29.45
C VAL A 320 -2.22 -45.22 -30.08
N LYS A 321 -3.13 -44.47 -30.74
CA LYS A 321 -4.36 -45.00 -31.37
C LYS A 321 -4.18 -45.38 -32.84
N ASN A 322 -4.79 -46.52 -33.22
CA ASN A 322 -4.79 -47.09 -34.57
C ASN A 322 -5.93 -46.49 -35.43
N VAL A 323 -5.57 -45.79 -36.51
CA VAL A 323 -6.46 -44.93 -37.32
C VAL A 323 -7.49 -45.71 -38.16
N LEU A 324 -7.25 -46.99 -38.43
CA LEU A 324 -8.10 -47.80 -39.33
C LEU A 324 -9.37 -48.37 -38.67
N ALA A 325 -9.47 -48.32 -37.35
CA ALA A 325 -10.64 -48.76 -36.58
C ALA A 325 -11.43 -47.61 -35.92
N SER A 326 -11.05 -46.35 -36.22
CA SER A 326 -11.61 -45.17 -35.57
C SER A 326 -13.01 -44.82 -36.09
N THR A 327 -13.90 -44.45 -35.18
CA THR A 327 -15.25 -43.98 -35.53
C THR A 327 -15.20 -42.64 -36.28
N PRO A 328 -16.23 -42.27 -37.06
CA PRO A 328 -16.29 -40.97 -37.75
C PRO A 328 -16.09 -39.77 -36.82
N ALA A 329 -16.53 -39.86 -35.56
CA ALA A 329 -16.32 -38.85 -34.53
C ALA A 329 -14.85 -38.74 -34.10
N GLU A 330 -14.15 -39.88 -33.96
CA GLU A 330 -12.72 -39.90 -33.63
C GLU A 330 -11.88 -39.35 -34.79
N LEU A 331 -12.23 -39.67 -36.04
CA LEU A 331 -11.57 -39.11 -37.23
C LEU A 331 -11.77 -37.59 -37.33
N ALA A 332 -12.97 -37.09 -37.03
CA ALA A 332 -13.25 -35.65 -37.01
C ALA A 332 -12.51 -34.89 -35.89
N LEU A 333 -12.33 -35.52 -34.72
CA LEU A 333 -11.53 -34.96 -33.63
C LEU A 333 -10.02 -35.05 -33.93
N LEU A 334 -9.55 -36.09 -34.62
CA LEU A 334 -8.19 -36.18 -35.16
C LEU A 334 -7.88 -35.04 -36.15
N GLN A 335 -8.87 -34.65 -36.96
CA GLN A 335 -8.77 -33.50 -37.87
C GLN A 335 -8.84 -32.15 -37.15
N ASN A 336 -9.30 -32.11 -35.89
CA ASN A 336 -9.37 -30.91 -35.04
C ASN A 336 -8.53 -31.09 -33.76
N PRO A 337 -7.19 -31.15 -33.86
CA PRO A 337 -6.31 -31.55 -32.75
C PRO A 337 -6.33 -30.60 -31.54
N HIS A 338 -6.88 -29.39 -31.70
CA HIS A 338 -7.10 -28.43 -30.61
C HIS A 338 -8.31 -28.78 -29.73
N MET A 339 -9.16 -29.71 -30.14
CA MET A 339 -10.36 -30.13 -29.41
C MET A 339 -10.09 -31.31 -28.48
N LYS A 340 -10.22 -31.08 -27.18
CA LYS A 340 -10.01 -32.06 -26.12
C LYS A 340 -11.16 -32.01 -25.12
N GLN A 341 -11.70 -33.17 -24.81
CA GLN A 341 -12.78 -33.30 -23.84
C GLN A 341 -12.34 -32.77 -22.46
N GLY A 342 -13.24 -32.08 -21.76
CA GLY A 342 -12.98 -31.43 -20.47
C GLY A 342 -12.25 -30.08 -20.57
N GLN A 343 -11.76 -29.70 -21.75
CA GLN A 343 -11.06 -28.43 -21.95
C GLN A 343 -12.04 -27.27 -22.19
N LEU A 344 -11.60 -26.05 -21.85
CA LEU A 344 -12.37 -24.83 -21.98
C LEU A 344 -12.12 -24.16 -23.33
N TYR A 345 -13.18 -23.57 -23.90
CA TYR A 345 -13.16 -22.94 -25.21
C TYR A 345 -13.99 -21.65 -25.24
N THR A 346 -13.67 -20.77 -26.18
CA THR A 346 -14.48 -19.59 -26.52
C THR A 346 -14.73 -19.55 -28.03
N CYS A 347 -15.91 -19.06 -28.40
CA CYS A 347 -16.24 -18.71 -29.78
C CYS A 347 -16.83 -17.31 -29.79
N SER A 348 -15.95 -16.29 -29.88
CA SER A 348 -16.33 -14.89 -29.70
C SER A 348 -17.27 -14.35 -30.77
N LYS A 349 -17.29 -14.94 -31.96
CA LYS A 349 -18.14 -14.50 -33.07
C LYS A 349 -19.60 -14.89 -32.89
N GLU A 350 -19.90 -16.14 -32.53
CA GLU A 350 -21.28 -16.63 -32.34
C GLU A 350 -21.76 -16.53 -30.88
N HIS A 351 -20.86 -16.63 -29.90
CA HIS A 351 -21.23 -16.77 -28.48
C HIS A 351 -20.59 -15.73 -27.55
N GLY A 352 -19.97 -14.68 -28.10
CA GLY A 352 -19.37 -13.59 -27.33
C GLY A 352 -18.30 -14.07 -26.33
N ASN A 353 -18.30 -13.50 -25.13
CA ASN A 353 -17.28 -13.78 -24.12
C ASN A 353 -17.57 -15.02 -23.24
N LYS A 354 -18.49 -15.89 -23.66
CA LYS A 354 -18.84 -17.10 -22.91
C LYS A 354 -17.70 -18.11 -22.95
N ILE A 355 -17.40 -18.70 -21.80
CA ILE A 355 -16.44 -19.80 -21.65
C ILE A 355 -17.22 -21.11 -21.60
N TRP A 356 -16.91 -22.02 -22.52
CA TRP A 356 -17.61 -23.27 -22.71
C TRP A 356 -16.69 -24.45 -22.41
N THR A 357 -17.23 -25.47 -21.76
CA THR A 357 -16.55 -26.73 -21.50
C THR A 357 -16.96 -27.75 -22.56
N PHE A 358 -16.00 -28.37 -23.23
CA PHE A 358 -16.27 -29.50 -24.11
C PHE A 358 -16.63 -30.72 -23.26
N LEU A 359 -17.89 -31.18 -23.34
CA LEU A 359 -18.39 -32.31 -22.54
C LEU A 359 -18.18 -33.66 -23.21
N ASN A 360 -18.72 -33.85 -24.42
CA ASN A 360 -18.64 -35.10 -25.18
C ASN A 360 -18.98 -34.88 -26.66
N SER A 361 -18.69 -35.86 -27.50
CA SER A 361 -18.97 -35.84 -28.94
C SER A 361 -19.95 -36.95 -29.31
N SER A 362 -20.87 -36.65 -30.24
CA SER A 362 -21.73 -37.62 -30.92
C SER A 362 -21.14 -38.00 -32.29
N ALA A 363 -21.91 -38.67 -33.15
CA ALA A 363 -21.46 -39.12 -34.47
C ALA A 363 -21.09 -37.96 -35.43
N SER A 364 -21.64 -36.76 -35.23
CA SER A 364 -21.41 -35.59 -36.12
C SER A 364 -21.29 -34.24 -35.41
N LYS A 365 -21.47 -34.18 -34.09
CA LYS A 365 -21.49 -32.93 -33.31
C LYS A 365 -20.70 -33.05 -32.01
N VAL A 366 -20.19 -31.91 -31.53
CA VAL A 366 -19.58 -31.75 -30.20
C VAL A 366 -20.54 -31.00 -29.29
N LYS A 367 -20.73 -31.50 -28.06
CA LYS A 367 -21.52 -30.84 -27.04
C LYS A 367 -20.65 -29.96 -26.14
N PHE A 368 -21.04 -28.70 -26.04
CA PHE A 368 -20.44 -27.71 -25.14
C PHE A 368 -21.42 -27.34 -24.03
N SER A 369 -20.88 -26.94 -22.87
CA SER A 369 -21.68 -26.33 -21.79
C SER A 369 -21.02 -25.10 -21.20
N HIS A 370 -21.81 -24.04 -21.01
CA HIS A 370 -21.41 -22.81 -20.35
C HIS A 370 -22.21 -22.63 -19.06
N GLN A 371 -21.52 -22.46 -17.94
CA GLN A 371 -22.16 -22.09 -16.67
C GLN A 371 -21.98 -20.58 -16.46
N PRO A 372 -23.04 -19.77 -16.57
CA PRO A 372 -22.98 -18.36 -16.19
C PRO A 372 -22.90 -18.22 -14.66
N VAL A 373 -22.36 -17.09 -14.20
CA VAL A 373 -22.29 -16.74 -12.75
C VAL A 373 -23.70 -16.70 -12.13
N PHE A 374 -24.66 -16.25 -12.93
CA PHE A 374 -26.07 -16.13 -12.55
C PHE A 374 -26.92 -16.83 -13.61
N GLY A 375 -27.74 -17.78 -13.19
CA GLY A 375 -28.66 -18.51 -14.07
C GLY A 375 -28.28 -19.97 -14.31
N PRO A 376 -29.12 -20.69 -15.09
CA PRO A 376 -28.93 -22.09 -15.39
C PRO A 376 -27.79 -22.34 -16.38
N ALA A 377 -27.25 -23.57 -16.38
CA ALA A 377 -26.26 -24.00 -17.35
C ALA A 377 -26.84 -23.97 -18.78
N GLU A 378 -26.09 -23.40 -19.71
CA GLU A 378 -26.39 -23.46 -21.14
C GLU A 378 -25.65 -24.65 -21.75
N SER A 379 -26.28 -25.34 -22.70
CA SER A 379 -25.62 -26.38 -23.49
C SER A 379 -25.96 -26.25 -24.96
N ILE A 380 -24.96 -26.42 -25.81
CA ILE A 380 -25.10 -26.32 -27.26
C ILE A 380 -24.41 -27.50 -27.93
N GLU A 381 -24.86 -27.82 -29.13
CA GLU A 381 -24.21 -28.82 -29.99
C GLU A 381 -23.69 -28.14 -31.25
N VAL A 382 -22.42 -28.37 -31.55
CA VAL A 382 -21.67 -27.70 -32.63
C VAL A 382 -21.21 -28.76 -33.61
N GLU A 383 -21.50 -28.55 -34.90
CA GLU A 383 -21.06 -29.43 -35.98
C GLU A 383 -19.54 -29.39 -36.17
N PHE A 384 -18.96 -30.51 -36.57
CA PHE A 384 -17.50 -30.66 -36.71
C PHE A 384 -16.86 -29.61 -37.63
N GLU A 385 -17.57 -29.15 -38.67
CA GLU A 385 -17.08 -28.14 -39.61
C GLU A 385 -16.87 -26.74 -38.98
N LYS A 386 -17.62 -26.45 -37.91
CA LYS A 386 -17.57 -25.17 -37.19
C LYS A 386 -16.53 -25.16 -36.06
N LEU A 387 -15.93 -26.30 -35.71
CA LEU A 387 -14.95 -26.42 -34.61
C LEU A 387 -13.67 -25.60 -34.83
N LYS A 388 -13.35 -25.25 -36.08
CA LYS A 388 -12.23 -24.35 -36.42
C LYS A 388 -12.40 -22.93 -35.85
N GLU A 389 -13.62 -22.52 -35.53
CA GLU A 389 -13.92 -21.18 -35.00
C GLU A 389 -13.76 -21.08 -33.48
N TRP A 390 -13.65 -22.24 -32.83
CA TRP A 390 -13.56 -22.39 -31.39
C TRP A 390 -12.11 -22.42 -30.93
N LYS A 391 -11.76 -21.52 -30.00
CA LYS A 391 -10.38 -21.34 -29.51
C LYS A 391 -10.27 -21.82 -28.06
N VAL A 392 -9.17 -22.51 -27.74
CA VAL A 392 -8.88 -22.96 -26.37
C VAL A 392 -8.80 -21.76 -25.42
N CYS A 393 -9.51 -21.84 -24.30
CA CYS A 393 -9.49 -20.86 -23.22
C CYS A 393 -8.63 -21.38 -22.05
N LYS A 394 -7.71 -20.55 -21.55
CA LYS A 394 -6.89 -20.86 -20.37
C LYS A 394 -7.40 -20.20 -19.09
N SER A 395 -8.39 -19.31 -19.21
CA SER A 395 -8.99 -18.63 -18.07
C SER A 395 -9.98 -19.55 -17.37
N ALA A 396 -9.99 -19.54 -16.04
CA ALA A 396 -11.02 -20.23 -15.27
C ALA A 396 -12.41 -19.63 -15.56
N PRO A 397 -13.48 -20.44 -15.50
CA PRO A 397 -14.84 -19.93 -15.60
C PRO A 397 -15.12 -18.91 -14.49
N PRO A 398 -15.91 -17.86 -14.76
CA PRO A 398 -16.36 -16.95 -13.73
C PRO A 398 -17.07 -17.71 -12.59
N GLU A 399 -16.61 -17.51 -11.35
CA GLU A 399 -17.17 -18.17 -10.17
C GLU A 399 -17.83 -17.16 -9.24
N LYS A 400 -18.99 -17.54 -8.67
CA LYS A 400 -19.65 -16.77 -7.63
C LYS A 400 -19.01 -17.05 -6.29
N CYS A 401 -18.53 -16.00 -5.61
CA CYS A 401 -18.07 -16.13 -4.22
C CYS A 401 -19.22 -16.63 -3.34
N HIS A 402 -18.95 -17.67 -2.55
CA HIS A 402 -19.94 -18.21 -1.61
C HIS A 402 -20.41 -17.12 -0.65
N HIS A 403 -21.72 -16.97 -0.47
CA HIS A 403 -22.32 -15.88 0.29
C HIS A 403 -21.78 -15.75 1.73
N LEU A 404 -21.52 -16.86 2.42
CA LEU A 404 -20.89 -16.83 3.76
C LEU A 404 -19.44 -16.32 3.72
N LYS A 405 -18.69 -16.65 2.67
CA LYS A 405 -17.31 -16.18 2.49
C LYS A 405 -17.30 -14.70 2.14
N ALA A 406 -18.24 -14.26 1.29
CA ALA A 406 -18.44 -12.84 1.05
C ALA A 406 -18.78 -12.10 2.36
N LEU A 407 -19.74 -12.59 3.14
CA LEU A 407 -20.12 -12.00 4.43
C LEU A 407 -18.93 -11.92 5.41
N ALA A 408 -18.11 -12.97 5.51
CA ALA A 408 -16.95 -13.04 6.40
C ALA A 408 -15.73 -12.24 5.91
N HIS A 409 -15.74 -11.68 4.70
CA HIS A 409 -14.60 -10.92 4.17
C HIS A 409 -14.98 -9.53 3.68
N MET A 410 -16.27 -9.24 3.56
CA MET A 410 -16.78 -7.90 3.34
C MET A 410 -16.64 -7.06 4.62
N ALA A 411 -16.56 -5.75 4.43
CA ALA A 411 -16.52 -4.79 5.53
C ALA A 411 -17.87 -4.65 6.27
N VAL A 412 -18.88 -5.43 5.88
CA VAL A 412 -20.21 -5.43 6.49
C VAL A 412 -20.16 -6.29 7.76
N ALA A 413 -20.76 -5.79 8.86
CA ALA A 413 -20.95 -6.53 10.11
C ALA A 413 -19.68 -7.13 10.75
N ASN A 414 -18.54 -6.43 10.71
CA ASN A 414 -17.26 -6.91 11.24
C ASN A 414 -16.75 -8.24 10.63
N GLY A 415 -17.24 -8.65 9.45
CA GLY A 415 -16.82 -9.92 8.83
C GLY A 415 -15.31 -9.97 8.61
N SER A 416 -14.75 -8.90 8.04
CA SER A 416 -13.32 -8.84 7.74
C SER A 416 -12.45 -8.55 8.97
N ALA A 417 -11.69 -9.55 9.41
CA ALA A 417 -10.67 -9.41 10.46
C ALA A 417 -9.60 -8.34 10.13
N ILE A 418 -9.33 -8.10 8.84
CA ILE A 418 -8.38 -7.09 8.38
C ILE A 418 -8.93 -5.68 8.67
N VAL A 419 -10.21 -5.45 8.37
CA VAL A 419 -10.87 -4.16 8.62
C VAL A 419 -10.96 -3.89 10.12
N ALA A 420 -11.35 -4.90 10.91
CA ALA A 420 -11.40 -4.80 12.36
C ALA A 420 -10.04 -4.43 12.97
N LEU A 421 -8.95 -5.02 12.45
CA LEU A 421 -7.60 -4.72 12.92
C LEU A 421 -7.16 -3.29 12.60
N GLU A 422 -7.48 -2.79 11.40
CA GLU A 422 -7.14 -1.41 11.04
C GLU A 422 -7.96 -0.38 11.83
N LEU A 423 -9.22 -0.69 12.15
CA LEU A 423 -10.03 0.13 13.06
C LEU A 423 -9.42 0.19 14.46
N GLN A 424 -8.94 -0.94 15.00
CA GLN A 424 -8.24 -0.95 16.29
C GLN A 424 -6.97 -0.10 16.24
N LYS A 425 -6.18 -0.20 15.17
CA LYS A 425 -4.98 0.64 14.98
C LYS A 425 -5.33 2.13 14.93
N ALA A 426 -6.37 2.49 14.18
CA ALA A 426 -6.84 3.86 14.07
C ALA A 426 -7.31 4.40 15.42
N HIS A 427 -8.00 3.58 16.21
CA HIS A 427 -8.40 3.92 17.59
C HIS A 427 -7.18 4.22 18.45
N VAL A 428 -6.21 3.30 18.53
CA VAL A 428 -4.99 3.49 19.32
C VAL A 428 -4.21 4.73 18.87
N GLN A 429 -4.09 4.94 17.56
CA GLN A 429 -3.40 6.11 16.99
C GLN A 429 -4.08 7.42 17.39
N LYS A 430 -5.41 7.47 17.28
CA LYS A 430 -6.21 8.64 17.65
C LYS A 430 -6.07 8.92 19.15
N THR A 431 -6.24 7.91 20.00
CA THR A 431 -6.16 8.04 21.46
C THR A 431 -4.78 8.56 21.88
N LEU A 432 -3.69 8.03 21.30
CA LEU A 432 -2.33 8.51 21.59
C LEU A 432 -2.16 10.00 21.27
N LEU A 433 -2.55 10.42 20.06
CA LEU A 433 -2.38 11.80 19.62
C LEU A 433 -3.30 12.75 20.39
N GLN A 434 -4.52 12.34 20.69
CA GLN A 434 -5.45 13.13 21.49
C GLN A 434 -4.90 13.37 22.89
N VAL A 435 -4.32 12.36 23.54
CA VAL A 435 -3.67 12.54 24.86
C VAL A 435 -2.50 13.52 24.78
N CYS A 436 -1.72 13.50 23.69
CA CYS A 436 -0.63 14.46 23.49
C CYS A 436 -1.16 15.90 23.36
N VAL A 437 -2.34 16.08 22.77
CA VAL A 437 -3.01 17.39 22.63
C VAL A 437 -3.65 17.83 23.96
N ASP A 438 -4.33 16.92 24.66
CA ASP A 438 -5.09 17.25 25.88
C ASP A 438 -4.20 17.49 27.10
N GLN A 439 -3.08 16.78 27.23
CA GLN A 439 -2.12 16.91 28.34
C GLN A 439 -1.04 17.96 28.04
N MET A 440 -1.35 18.94 27.19
CA MET A 440 -0.40 19.85 26.52
C MET A 440 0.68 20.37 27.46
N VAL A 441 1.91 19.88 27.26
CA VAL A 441 3.13 20.42 27.88
C VAL A 441 3.67 21.48 26.94
N GLY A 442 3.62 22.74 27.37
CA GLY A 442 3.92 23.89 26.53
C GLY A 442 5.34 24.43 26.69
N PRO A 443 5.73 25.43 25.88
CA PRO A 443 6.99 26.17 26.01
C PRO A 443 7.22 26.81 27.39
N GLU A 444 6.15 27.01 28.18
CA GLU A 444 6.18 27.50 29.56
C GLU A 444 6.50 26.42 30.60
N ASP A 445 6.43 25.14 30.21
CA ASP A 445 6.70 24.00 31.09
C ASP A 445 8.10 23.43 30.83
N VAL A 446 8.48 23.32 29.55
CA VAL A 446 9.73 22.69 29.12
C VAL A 446 10.44 23.47 28.01
N ALA A 447 11.77 23.41 28.04
CA ALA A 447 12.65 23.98 27.02
C ALA A 447 13.54 22.89 26.42
N PHE A 448 13.99 23.12 25.18
CA PHE A 448 14.86 22.20 24.46
C PHE A 448 16.20 22.86 24.18
N SER A 449 17.29 22.11 24.33
CA SER A 449 18.63 22.54 23.91
C SER A 449 19.14 21.62 22.82
N ASN A 450 19.95 22.14 21.90
CA ASN A 450 20.67 21.36 20.91
C ASN A 450 22.18 21.41 21.21
N HIS A 451 22.93 20.40 20.77
CA HIS A 451 24.38 20.28 21.02
C HIS A 451 24.79 20.38 22.50
N PRO A 452 24.30 19.50 23.39
CA PRO A 452 23.55 18.26 23.09
C PRO A 452 22.02 18.41 23.11
N ASN A 453 21.33 17.52 22.40
CA ASN A 453 19.87 17.38 22.44
C ASN A 453 19.42 16.98 23.85
N LEU A 454 18.80 17.91 24.58
CA LEU A 454 18.28 17.72 25.94
C LEU A 454 16.97 18.48 26.11
N VAL A 455 16.25 18.14 27.17
CA VAL A 455 15.02 18.81 27.59
C VAL A 455 15.12 19.22 29.06
N TRP A 456 14.58 20.39 29.37
CA TRP A 456 14.75 21.08 30.64
C TRP A 456 13.39 21.54 31.17
N SER A 457 13.19 21.60 32.47
CA SER A 457 12.06 22.34 33.05
C SER A 457 12.26 23.84 32.90
N VAL A 458 11.20 24.59 32.64
CA VAL A 458 11.27 26.07 32.61
C VAL A 458 10.93 26.67 33.97
N LYS A 459 10.02 26.03 34.70
CA LYS A 459 9.52 26.49 36.01
C LYS A 459 9.65 25.40 37.06
N LYS A 460 9.44 25.80 38.32
CA LYS A 460 9.35 24.85 39.43
C LYS A 460 8.16 23.92 39.25
N VAL A 461 8.38 22.61 39.30
CA VAL A 461 7.35 21.58 39.13
C VAL A 461 7.26 20.72 40.40
N LYS A 462 6.05 20.52 40.93
CA LYS A 462 5.81 19.58 42.04
C LYS A 462 6.03 18.14 41.57
N LYS A 463 6.46 17.25 42.47
CA LYS A 463 6.57 15.81 42.18
C LYS A 463 5.29 15.26 41.55
N GLY A 464 5.40 14.54 40.44
CA GLY A 464 4.27 13.90 39.75
C GLY A 464 3.42 14.79 38.84
N ALA A 465 3.73 16.10 38.74
CA ALA A 465 2.91 17.04 38.00
C ALA A 465 3.23 17.13 36.50
N LEU A 466 4.50 16.97 36.11
CA LEU A 466 4.90 17.00 34.70
C LEU A 466 4.79 15.60 34.10
N LYS A 467 3.89 15.42 33.13
CA LYS A 467 3.66 14.16 32.42
C LYS A 467 3.99 14.35 30.94
N LEU A 468 4.95 13.58 30.44
CA LEU A 468 5.35 13.62 29.03
C LEU A 468 4.85 12.35 28.35
N PHE A 469 4.01 12.48 27.33
CA PHE A 469 3.53 11.34 26.56
C PHE A 469 4.35 11.17 25.26
N PRO A 470 4.54 9.93 24.78
CA PRO A 470 5.24 9.67 23.53
C PRO A 470 4.39 10.08 22.33
N ALA A 471 4.86 11.04 21.54
CA ALA A 471 4.21 11.40 20.28
C ALA A 471 4.79 10.58 19.12
N GLY A 472 3.94 9.91 18.34
CA GLY A 472 4.41 9.06 17.25
C GLY A 472 3.31 8.29 16.50
N THR A 473 3.75 7.42 15.59
CA THR A 473 2.88 6.47 14.89
C THR A 473 2.85 5.12 15.60
N VAL A 474 1.73 4.40 15.49
CA VAL A 474 1.56 3.08 16.13
C VAL A 474 1.51 1.95 15.10
N THR A 475 2.22 0.85 15.41
CA THR A 475 2.21 -0.37 14.58
C THR A 475 2.03 -1.60 15.47
N LYS A 476 1.15 -2.52 15.08
CA LYS A 476 0.97 -3.79 15.78
C LYS A 476 2.22 -4.66 15.63
N VAL A 477 2.69 -5.20 16.75
CA VAL A 477 3.81 -6.15 16.78
C VAL A 477 3.28 -7.57 16.58
N LYS A 478 3.95 -8.35 15.74
CA LYS A 478 3.63 -9.78 15.53
C LYS A 478 4.35 -10.69 16.53
N ASP A 479 5.54 -10.29 16.97
CA ASP A 479 6.43 -11.03 17.86
C ASP A 479 6.42 -10.47 19.30
N THR A 480 7.16 -11.11 20.20
CA THR A 480 7.32 -10.67 21.59
C THR A 480 7.86 -9.24 21.68
N PRO A 481 7.32 -8.37 22.56
CA PRO A 481 7.86 -7.02 22.77
C PRO A 481 9.36 -7.03 23.08
N VAL A 482 10.11 -6.15 22.42
CA VAL A 482 11.56 -6.02 22.57
C VAL A 482 11.86 -5.02 23.68
N GLY A 483 12.82 -5.33 24.56
CA GLY A 483 13.27 -4.42 25.61
C GLY A 483 13.79 -3.08 25.07
N GLY A 484 13.55 -1.99 25.81
CA GLY A 484 14.00 -0.64 25.42
C GLY A 484 13.09 0.08 24.41
N LYS A 485 11.97 -0.52 24.00
CA LYS A 485 10.95 0.13 23.16
C LYS A 485 9.68 0.43 23.97
N HIS A 486 8.89 1.38 23.48
CA HIS A 486 7.64 1.79 24.12
C HIS A 486 6.43 1.24 23.38
N TYR A 487 5.53 0.62 24.13
CA TYR A 487 4.36 -0.07 23.59
C TYR A 487 3.09 0.39 24.27
N ILE A 488 2.02 0.56 23.50
CA ILE A 488 0.67 0.74 24.01
C ILE A 488 -0.02 -0.63 24.03
N LYS A 489 -0.64 -0.98 25.17
CA LYS A 489 -1.41 -2.23 25.28
C LYS A 489 -2.90 -1.92 25.10
N ALA A 490 -3.51 -2.43 24.04
CA ALA A 490 -4.92 -2.23 23.71
C ALA A 490 -5.42 -3.39 22.84
N PHE A 491 -6.69 -3.77 22.98
CA PHE A 491 -7.33 -4.83 22.17
C PHE A 491 -6.59 -6.18 22.22
N GLY A 492 -5.94 -6.51 23.35
CA GLY A 492 -5.12 -7.73 23.47
C GLY A 492 -3.83 -7.71 22.63
N HIS A 493 -3.41 -6.55 22.14
CA HIS A 493 -2.24 -6.36 21.30
C HIS A 493 -1.25 -5.38 21.91
N HIS A 494 0.01 -5.51 21.50
CA HIS A 494 1.07 -4.54 21.76
C HIS A 494 1.29 -3.70 20.50
N TRP A 495 1.16 -2.38 20.65
CA TRP A 495 1.31 -1.40 19.59
C TRP A 495 2.60 -0.63 19.82
N LEU A 496 3.62 -0.87 19.00
CA LEU A 496 4.89 -0.16 19.06
C LEU A 496 4.66 1.30 18.69
N VAL A 497 5.13 2.23 19.54
CA VAL A 497 5.13 3.66 19.22
C VAL A 497 6.47 4.01 18.56
N GLN A 498 6.40 4.47 17.32
CA GLN A 498 7.55 4.97 16.57
C GLN A 498 7.53 6.50 16.60
N PRO A 499 8.63 7.16 17.02
CA PRO A 499 8.66 8.62 17.11
C PRO A 499 8.46 9.26 15.73
N PHE A 500 7.81 10.43 15.72
CA PHE A 500 7.85 11.30 14.55
C PHE A 500 9.27 11.82 14.28
N LYS A 501 9.50 12.37 13.08
CA LYS A 501 10.75 13.07 12.76
C LYS A 501 10.97 14.20 13.77
N ALA A 502 11.98 14.07 14.61
CA ALA A 502 12.28 15.07 15.63
C ALA A 502 12.84 16.36 15.01
N LEU A 503 12.49 17.52 15.58
CA LEU A 503 13.10 18.79 15.21
C LEU A 503 14.45 18.94 15.92
N THR A 504 15.52 18.39 15.34
CA THR A 504 16.88 18.42 15.93
C THR A 504 17.73 19.59 15.44
N ASP A 505 17.17 20.48 14.62
CA ASP A 505 17.82 21.70 14.14
C ASP A 505 16.79 22.82 14.20
N PHE A 506 16.93 23.69 15.20
CA PHE A 506 15.95 24.74 15.51
C PHE A 506 15.85 25.81 14.42
N LYS A 507 16.73 25.79 13.41
CA LYS A 507 16.64 26.67 12.24
C LYS A 507 15.67 26.14 11.18
N LYS A 508 15.28 24.87 11.24
CA LYS A 508 14.39 24.22 10.26
C LYS A 508 12.94 24.31 10.70
N GLY A 509 12.03 24.45 9.74
CA GLY A 509 10.58 24.47 10.00
C GLY A 509 9.91 23.10 10.07
N GLU A 510 10.68 22.01 9.94
CA GLU A 510 10.14 20.65 9.84
C GLU A 510 10.59 19.76 11.00
N GLY A 511 9.63 19.19 11.72
CA GLY A 511 9.87 18.19 12.75
C GLY A 511 9.01 18.44 13.99
N VAL A 512 9.02 17.48 14.91
CA VAL A 512 8.24 17.54 16.16
C VAL A 512 9.19 17.66 17.35
N LEU A 513 8.97 18.65 18.21
CA LEU A 513 9.58 18.73 19.53
C LEU A 513 8.69 17.98 20.53
N ALA A 514 8.97 16.69 20.70
CA ALA A 514 8.23 15.82 21.61
C ALA A 514 9.09 15.51 22.84
N PRO A 515 8.85 16.15 24.01
CA PRO A 515 9.71 16.06 25.20
C PRO A 515 10.06 14.63 25.62
N PHE A 516 9.10 13.71 25.52
CA PHE A 516 9.28 12.30 25.89
C PHE A 516 10.52 11.67 25.25
N TRP A 517 10.79 11.96 23.97
CA TRP A 517 11.90 11.37 23.22
C TRP A 517 13.24 12.05 23.47
N TRP A 518 13.25 13.19 24.17
CA TRP A 518 14.44 13.99 24.45
C TRP A 518 15.00 13.74 25.86
N VAL A 519 14.23 13.08 26.74
CA VAL A 519 14.69 12.64 28.06
C VAL A 519 15.66 11.48 27.87
N LYS A 520 16.94 11.71 28.21
CA LYS A 520 18.00 10.70 28.15
C LYS A 520 18.13 9.96 29.48
N SER A 521 18.72 8.77 29.46
CA SER A 521 19.08 8.05 30.69
C SER A 521 20.10 8.85 31.50
N ALA A 522 19.88 8.93 32.81
CA ALA A 522 20.84 9.53 33.74
C ALA A 522 22.08 8.64 33.88
N ASP A 523 23.26 9.26 34.01
CA ASP A 523 24.47 8.53 34.39
C ASP A 523 24.37 8.02 35.84
N ASN A 524 23.81 8.86 36.73
CA ASN A 524 23.62 8.62 38.17
C ASN A 524 22.12 8.58 38.56
N GLU A 525 21.65 9.55 39.35
CA GLU A 525 20.25 9.73 39.75
C GLU A 525 19.48 10.49 38.68
N GLY A 526 18.27 10.02 38.35
CA GLY A 526 17.36 10.67 37.41
C GLY A 526 16.20 11.34 38.14
N ASN A 527 15.58 12.32 37.50
CA ASN A 527 14.40 13.03 38.03
C ASN A 527 13.10 12.69 37.29
N MET A 528 13.16 11.83 36.28
CA MET A 528 12.02 11.29 35.53
C MET A 528 11.95 9.77 35.65
N GLN A 529 10.73 9.22 35.67
CA GLN A 529 10.47 7.77 35.68
C GLN A 529 9.36 7.40 34.68
N LEU A 530 9.35 6.15 34.23
CA LEU A 530 8.29 5.62 33.36
C LEU A 530 7.06 5.21 34.18
N ALA A 531 5.87 5.57 33.71
CA ALA A 531 4.58 5.18 34.26
C ALA A 531 3.60 4.78 33.12
N GLU A 532 2.45 4.20 33.47
CA GLU A 532 1.40 3.82 32.51
C GLU A 532 0.08 4.51 32.88
N ALA A 533 -0.59 5.12 31.89
CA ALA A 533 -1.93 5.69 32.03
C ALA A 533 -2.91 4.89 31.17
N THR A 534 -4.15 4.71 31.65
CA THR A 534 -5.20 4.09 30.84
C THR A 534 -6.15 5.16 30.33
N VAL A 535 -6.22 5.31 29.01
CA VAL A 535 -7.11 6.25 28.33
C VAL A 535 -7.85 5.50 27.23
N ASP A 536 -9.18 5.52 27.27
CA ASP A 536 -10.04 4.92 26.23
C ASP A 536 -9.64 3.46 25.87
N GLY A 537 -9.43 2.65 26.91
CA GLY A 537 -9.01 1.24 26.79
C GLY A 537 -7.53 1.03 26.39
N CYS A 538 -6.77 2.09 26.15
CA CYS A 538 -5.36 2.05 25.79
C CYS A 538 -4.47 2.29 27.01
N LYS A 539 -3.59 1.34 27.34
CA LYS A 539 -2.54 1.54 28.35
C LYS A 539 -1.32 2.19 27.70
N ILE A 540 -1.15 3.48 27.90
CA ILE A 540 -0.15 4.33 27.25
C ILE A 540 1.01 4.59 28.23
N PRO A 541 2.26 4.31 27.84
CA PRO A 541 3.42 4.66 28.65
C PRO A 541 3.68 6.17 28.61
N TYR A 542 4.11 6.76 29.72
CA TYR A 542 4.46 8.18 29.81
C TYR A 542 5.60 8.40 30.81
N LEU A 543 6.35 9.50 30.68
CA LEU A 543 7.35 9.90 31.65
C LEU A 543 6.75 10.87 32.66
N VAL A 544 7.12 10.73 33.93
CA VAL A 544 6.67 11.61 35.00
C VAL A 544 7.82 11.96 35.94
N ASN A 545 7.84 13.18 36.45
CA ASN A 545 8.88 13.59 37.38
C ASN A 545 8.74 12.88 38.75
N CYS A 546 9.78 12.16 39.17
CA CYS A 546 9.81 11.39 40.42
C CYS A 546 10.30 12.22 41.63
N THR A 547 10.91 13.38 41.36
CA THR A 547 11.32 14.40 42.34
C THR A 547 10.70 15.76 41.99
N PRO A 548 10.60 16.72 42.93
CA PRO A 548 10.32 18.11 42.58
C PRO A 548 11.42 18.66 41.67
N LEU A 549 11.05 19.41 40.64
CA LEU A 549 11.99 20.03 39.70
C LEU A 549 12.10 21.53 40.00
N GLY A 550 13.33 22.05 39.96
CA GLY A 550 13.62 23.48 39.92
C GLY A 550 13.37 24.09 38.53
N PRO A 551 13.49 25.42 38.40
CA PRO A 551 13.59 26.05 37.08
C PRO A 551 14.92 25.67 36.42
N GLU A 552 14.91 25.54 35.09
CA GLU A 552 16.08 25.24 34.26
C GLU A 552 16.79 23.92 34.63
N GLU A 553 16.05 22.96 35.17
CA GLU A 553 16.59 21.67 35.57
C GLU A 553 16.49 20.65 34.42
N MET A 554 17.60 19.96 34.12
CA MET A 554 17.64 18.96 33.04
C MET A 554 16.77 17.76 33.39
N LEU A 555 15.93 17.31 32.45
CA LEU A 555 15.11 16.11 32.66
C LEU A 555 15.89 14.87 32.20
N VAL A 556 16.08 13.92 33.12
CA VAL A 556 16.81 12.67 32.88
C VAL A 556 16.08 11.48 33.49
N LEU A 557 16.04 10.38 32.73
CA LEU A 557 15.37 9.15 33.10
C LEU A 557 16.20 8.37 34.13
N GLU A 558 15.58 8.04 35.25
CA GLU A 558 16.16 7.21 36.29
C GLU A 558 16.39 5.78 35.78
N LYS A 559 17.62 5.25 35.94
CA LYS A 559 17.94 3.87 35.59
C LYS A 559 17.16 2.90 36.51
N PRO A 560 16.59 1.81 35.98
CA PRO A 560 15.77 0.88 36.77
C PRO A 560 16.52 0.20 37.94
N GLU A 561 17.85 0.12 37.90
CA GLU A 561 18.68 -0.43 38.99
C GLU A 561 18.65 0.47 40.25
N ASN A 562 18.60 1.79 40.08
CA ASN A 562 18.61 2.78 41.17
C ASN A 562 17.22 3.00 41.80
N ALA A 563 16.14 2.77 41.04
CA ALA A 563 14.77 2.81 41.58
C ALA A 563 14.51 1.71 42.64
N SER A 564 15.29 0.61 42.61
CA SER A 564 15.15 -0.52 43.52
C SER A 564 15.86 -0.32 44.88
N SER A 565 16.95 0.46 44.91
CA SER A 565 17.74 0.74 46.12
C SER A 565 17.03 1.76 47.03
N ALA A 566 16.35 2.76 46.46
CA ALA A 566 15.55 3.72 47.22
C ALA A 566 14.32 3.07 47.92
N LYS A 567 13.71 2.05 47.30
CA LYS A 567 12.64 1.24 47.93
C LYS A 567 13.17 0.36 49.07
N LYS A 568 14.41 -0.15 48.97
CA LYS A 568 15.04 -0.94 50.06
C LYS A 568 15.50 -0.08 51.24
N GLN A 569 15.92 1.16 51.03
CA GLN A 569 16.27 2.07 52.13
C GLN A 569 15.05 2.57 52.91
N LYS A 570 13.90 2.80 52.27
CA LYS A 570 12.65 3.17 52.96
C LYS A 570 11.98 2.04 53.76
N LEU A 571 12.40 0.79 53.57
CA LEU A 571 11.97 -0.35 54.40
C LEU A 571 12.92 -0.63 55.57
N LYS A 572 14.01 0.14 55.70
CA LYS A 572 15.01 0.03 56.79
C LYS A 572 15.15 1.31 57.63
N ALA A 573 14.28 2.30 57.42
CA ALA A 573 14.23 3.54 58.22
C ALA A 573 12.93 3.59 59.04
#